data_AF-A0A7C9AVI0-F1
#
_entry.id   AF-A0A7C9AVI0-F1
#
_cell.length_a   1.000
_cell.length_b   1.000
_cell.length_c   1.000
_cell.angle_alpha   90.00
_cell.angle_beta   90.00
_cell.angle_gamma   90.00
#
_symmetry.space_group_name_H-M   'P 1'
#
loop_
_entity.id
_entity.type
_entity.pdbx_description
1 polymer ?
#
loop_
_entity_poly.entity_id
_entity_poly.type
_entity_poly.pdbx_seq_one_letter_code
_entity_poly.pdbx_strand_id
1 'polypeptide(L)'
;LHGHGHEALDLFNKMLELGGSPSGVTFLCVLYACSHAGLVSEGVDIFHSMVHDHGCEPVPEHYACMVDLFGRSGQLEKALNFIENMPVKPGPVEWGALLGACMIHKNTELARVASDKLLEVDPANVGYYVLLSNIYSADRNYWQAASVRQVAKKRKLAKVPGCTLIELGETPYVFTCGDRSHPQTTAIYAKLECLMAKMKEAGYQAETETALHDVEDEEKELMVNVHSEKLAIAFALISTEPGTEIRIFKNLRVCLDCHSATKFISKITERAIIVRDANRFHHFKDGVCSCGDYW
;
A
#
# COMPACT_ATOMS: atom_id res chain seq x y z
N LEU A 1 2.19 -6.78 -9.16
CA LEU A 1 1.18 -5.98 -9.90
C LEU A 1 1.75 -4.60 -10.22
N HIS A 2 1.39 -3.99 -11.35
CA HIS A 2 1.99 -2.73 -11.84
C HIS A 2 1.03 -1.53 -11.86
N GLY A 3 -0.21 -1.67 -11.36
CA GLY A 3 -1.23 -0.62 -11.38
C GLY A 3 -2.15 -0.61 -12.61
N HIS A 4 -1.83 -1.44 -13.61
CA HIS A 4 -2.52 -1.49 -14.89
C HIS A 4 -3.77 -2.39 -14.89
N GLY A 5 -4.77 -2.07 -14.07
CA GLY A 5 -5.95 -2.93 -13.88
C GLY A 5 -6.85 -3.05 -15.12
N HIS A 6 -7.10 -1.95 -15.83
CA HIS A 6 -7.89 -1.95 -17.07
C HIS A 6 -7.23 -2.76 -18.18
N GLU A 7 -5.91 -2.59 -18.35
CA GLU A 7 -5.14 -3.32 -19.37
C GLU A 7 -5.11 -4.83 -19.07
N ALA A 8 -5.10 -5.24 -17.79
CA ALA A 8 -5.22 -6.64 -17.41
C ALA A 8 -6.60 -7.22 -17.79
N LEU A 9 -7.67 -6.43 -17.66
CA LEU A 9 -9.01 -6.82 -18.07
C LEU A 9 -9.11 -6.94 -19.60
N ASP A 10 -8.53 -5.99 -20.35
CA ASP A 10 -8.50 -6.05 -21.82
C ASP A 10 -7.77 -7.30 -22.32
N LEU A 11 -6.64 -7.66 -21.68
CA LEU A 11 -5.92 -8.89 -22.00
C LEU A 11 -6.72 -10.16 -21.67
N PHE A 12 -7.46 -10.15 -20.56
CA PHE A 12 -8.35 -11.24 -20.20
C PHE A 12 -9.47 -11.42 -21.24
N ASN A 13 -10.14 -10.34 -21.62
CA ASN A 13 -11.19 -10.37 -22.64
C ASN A 13 -10.65 -10.85 -24.00
N LYS A 14 -9.48 -10.35 -24.41
CA LYS A 14 -8.81 -10.81 -25.64
C LYS A 14 -8.44 -12.29 -25.59
N MET A 15 -8.04 -12.81 -24.43
CA MET A 15 -7.79 -14.25 -24.25
C MET A 15 -9.07 -15.07 -24.51
N LEU A 16 -10.21 -14.61 -23.99
CA LEU A 16 -11.51 -15.27 -24.21
C LEU A 16 -11.93 -15.21 -25.68
N GLU A 17 -11.79 -14.05 -26.34
CA GLU A 17 -12.11 -13.87 -27.77
C GLU A 17 -11.29 -14.81 -28.68
N LEU A 18 -10.04 -15.07 -28.30
CA LEU A 18 -9.15 -15.99 -29.02
C LEU A 18 -9.41 -17.47 -28.70
N GLY A 19 -10.46 -17.78 -27.92
CA GLY A 19 -10.81 -19.14 -27.51
C GLY A 19 -9.91 -19.73 -26.43
N GLY A 20 -9.16 -18.90 -25.71
CA GLY A 20 -8.34 -19.33 -24.58
C GLY A 20 -9.21 -19.72 -23.38
N SER A 21 -8.81 -20.77 -22.66
CA SER A 21 -9.49 -21.20 -21.43
C SER A 21 -8.80 -20.61 -20.20
N PRO A 22 -9.45 -19.73 -19.42
CA PRO A 22 -8.89 -19.24 -18.18
C PRO A 22 -8.67 -20.38 -17.17
N SER A 23 -7.63 -20.22 -16.35
CA SER A 23 -7.38 -21.08 -15.19
C SER A 23 -7.73 -20.36 -13.89
N GLY A 24 -7.75 -21.05 -12.76
CA GLY A 24 -7.89 -20.41 -11.45
C GLY A 24 -6.83 -19.31 -11.23
N VAL A 25 -5.60 -19.49 -11.70
CA VAL A 25 -4.57 -18.44 -11.62
C VAL A 25 -4.92 -17.24 -12.50
N THR A 26 -5.49 -17.48 -13.68
CA THR A 26 -5.96 -16.40 -14.58
C THR A 26 -7.04 -15.56 -13.89
N PHE A 27 -8.04 -16.21 -13.29
CA PHE A 27 -9.11 -15.55 -12.54
C PHE A 27 -8.55 -14.77 -11.35
N LEU A 28 -7.67 -15.37 -10.57
CA LEU A 28 -7.02 -14.70 -9.46
C LEU A 28 -6.30 -13.42 -9.91
N CYS A 29 -5.55 -13.47 -11.02
CA CYS A 29 -4.85 -12.30 -11.55
C CYS A 29 -5.80 -11.17 -11.97
N VAL A 30 -6.89 -11.48 -12.68
CA VAL A 30 -7.83 -10.45 -13.16
C VAL A 30 -8.73 -9.91 -12.02
N LEU A 31 -9.12 -10.74 -11.05
CA LEU A 31 -9.85 -10.28 -9.86
C LEU A 31 -9.01 -9.36 -9.00
N TYR A 32 -7.73 -9.70 -8.80
CA TYR A 32 -6.78 -8.85 -8.10
C TYR A 32 -6.53 -7.54 -8.86
N ALA A 33 -6.54 -7.57 -10.20
CA ALA A 33 -6.48 -6.34 -11.00
C ALA A 33 -7.73 -5.47 -10.79
N CYS A 34 -8.93 -6.07 -10.77
CA CYS A 34 -10.18 -5.36 -10.52
C CYS A 34 -10.22 -4.73 -9.11
N SER A 35 -9.78 -5.46 -8.08
CA SER A 35 -9.74 -4.97 -6.69
C SER A 35 -8.82 -3.77 -6.52
N HIS A 36 -7.84 -3.63 -7.40
CA HIS A 36 -6.85 -2.56 -7.38
C HIS A 36 -7.03 -1.47 -8.44
N ALA A 37 -8.11 -1.54 -9.21
CA ALA A 37 -8.53 -0.48 -10.12
C ALA A 37 -9.95 0.02 -9.86
N GLY A 38 -10.61 -0.48 -8.81
CA GLY A 38 -11.98 -0.08 -8.45
C GLY A 38 -13.05 -0.62 -9.40
N LEU A 39 -12.74 -1.66 -10.16
CA LEU A 39 -13.63 -2.28 -11.16
C LEU A 39 -14.59 -3.27 -10.50
N VAL A 40 -15.50 -2.75 -9.67
CA VAL A 40 -16.37 -3.59 -8.81
C VAL A 40 -17.35 -4.42 -9.63
N SER A 41 -17.99 -3.82 -10.63
CA SER A 41 -18.94 -4.52 -11.52
C SER A 41 -18.24 -5.69 -12.22
N GLU A 42 -17.13 -5.40 -12.86
CA GLU A 42 -16.34 -6.34 -13.65
C GLU A 42 -15.78 -7.45 -12.78
N GLY A 43 -15.27 -7.11 -11.59
CA GLY A 43 -14.78 -8.12 -10.64
C GLY A 43 -15.88 -9.07 -10.17
N VAL A 44 -17.11 -8.58 -9.93
CA VAL A 44 -18.26 -9.43 -9.59
C VAL A 44 -18.65 -10.34 -10.75
N ASP A 45 -18.74 -9.79 -11.96
CA ASP A 45 -19.11 -10.56 -13.15
C ASP A 45 -18.08 -11.65 -13.46
N ILE A 46 -16.78 -11.34 -13.30
CA ILE A 46 -15.68 -12.30 -13.47
C ILE A 46 -15.71 -13.39 -12.41
N PHE A 47 -15.98 -13.05 -11.15
CA PHE A 47 -16.07 -14.06 -10.09
C PHE A 47 -17.26 -15.00 -10.32
N HIS A 48 -18.38 -14.50 -10.83
CA HIS A 48 -19.52 -15.33 -11.20
C HIS A 48 -19.22 -16.21 -12.43
N SER A 49 -18.63 -15.65 -13.50
CA SER A 49 -18.32 -16.41 -14.72
C SER A 49 -17.29 -17.51 -14.46
N MET A 50 -16.33 -17.27 -13.55
CA MET A 50 -15.38 -18.28 -13.08
C MET A 50 -16.08 -19.59 -12.69
N VAL A 51 -17.17 -19.51 -11.93
CA VAL A 51 -17.91 -20.67 -11.44
C VAL A 51 -18.91 -21.18 -12.48
N HIS A 52 -19.72 -20.28 -13.04
CA HIS A 52 -20.88 -20.65 -13.86
C HIS A 52 -20.53 -20.99 -15.31
N ASP A 53 -19.58 -20.26 -15.90
CA ASP A 53 -19.26 -20.38 -17.32
C ASP A 53 -18.01 -21.24 -17.54
N HIS A 54 -17.07 -21.20 -16.58
CA HIS A 54 -15.78 -21.87 -16.69
C HIS A 54 -15.60 -23.06 -15.74
N GLY A 55 -16.54 -23.30 -14.83
CA GLY A 55 -16.49 -24.45 -13.89
C GLY A 55 -15.26 -24.46 -12.98
N CYS A 56 -14.64 -23.30 -12.75
CA CYS A 56 -13.47 -23.18 -11.90
C CYS A 56 -13.90 -22.88 -10.46
N GLU A 57 -13.58 -23.77 -9.54
CA GLU A 57 -13.93 -23.60 -8.13
C GLU A 57 -13.07 -22.50 -7.47
N PRO A 58 -13.66 -21.57 -6.70
CA PRO A 58 -12.90 -20.54 -6.01
C PRO A 58 -12.10 -21.12 -4.84
N VAL A 59 -10.81 -20.81 -4.80
CA VAL A 59 -9.91 -21.04 -3.65
C VAL A 59 -9.83 -19.79 -2.74
N PRO A 60 -9.32 -19.88 -1.50
CA PRO A 60 -9.28 -18.75 -0.53
C PRO A 60 -8.82 -17.42 -1.13
N GLU A 61 -7.79 -17.43 -1.96
CA GLU A 61 -7.22 -16.23 -2.59
C GLU A 61 -8.22 -15.48 -3.48
N HIS A 62 -9.18 -16.18 -4.10
CA HIS A 62 -10.25 -15.54 -4.89
C HIS A 62 -11.23 -14.81 -3.98
N TYR A 63 -11.61 -15.42 -2.85
CA TYR A 63 -12.48 -14.77 -1.87
C TYR A 63 -11.80 -13.54 -1.26
N ALA A 64 -10.51 -13.63 -0.95
CA ALA A 64 -9.74 -12.48 -0.50
C ALA A 64 -9.75 -11.32 -1.51
N CYS A 65 -9.65 -11.60 -2.82
CA CYS A 65 -9.78 -10.57 -3.86
C CYS A 65 -11.17 -9.92 -3.86
N MET A 66 -12.24 -10.69 -3.64
CA MET A 66 -13.60 -10.15 -3.57
C MET A 66 -13.82 -9.30 -2.32
N VAL A 67 -13.27 -9.71 -1.17
CA VAL A 67 -13.29 -8.91 0.06
C VAL A 67 -12.52 -7.61 -0.13
N ASP A 68 -11.33 -7.66 -0.75
CA ASP A 68 -10.52 -6.48 -1.07
C ASP A 68 -11.25 -5.55 -2.05
N LEU A 69 -11.92 -6.10 -3.08
CA LEU A 69 -12.74 -5.36 -4.06
C LEU A 69 -13.86 -4.57 -3.39
N PHE A 70 -14.68 -5.23 -2.57
CA PHE A 70 -15.76 -4.55 -1.84
C PHE A 70 -15.22 -3.58 -0.80
N GLY A 71 -14.22 -4.01 -0.03
CA GLY A 71 -13.62 -3.22 1.03
C GLY A 71 -13.02 -1.91 0.52
N ARG A 72 -12.18 -1.96 -0.52
CA ARG A 72 -11.55 -0.77 -1.11
C ARG A 72 -12.56 0.19 -1.71
N SER A 73 -13.65 -0.31 -2.28
CA SER A 73 -14.74 0.52 -2.80
C SER A 73 -15.64 1.15 -1.74
N GLY A 74 -15.37 0.92 -0.44
CA GLY A 74 -16.16 1.46 0.67
C GLY A 74 -17.41 0.65 1.00
N GLN A 75 -17.64 -0.46 0.32
CA GLN A 75 -18.75 -1.38 0.57
C GLN A 75 -18.41 -2.34 1.72
N LEU A 76 -18.04 -1.82 2.89
CA LEU A 76 -17.53 -2.61 4.02
C LEU A 76 -18.53 -3.65 4.53
N GLU A 77 -19.81 -3.29 4.63
CA GLU A 77 -20.87 -4.23 5.04
C GLU A 77 -21.04 -5.37 4.04
N LYS A 78 -20.91 -5.07 2.74
CA LYS A 78 -20.92 -6.09 1.69
C LYS A 78 -19.70 -7.00 1.78
N ALA A 79 -18.53 -6.44 2.11
CA ALA A 79 -17.32 -7.21 2.34
C ALA A 79 -17.48 -8.16 3.55
N LEU A 80 -18.03 -7.67 4.67
CA LEU A 80 -18.32 -8.50 5.84
C LEU A 80 -19.34 -9.60 5.50
N ASN A 81 -20.45 -9.25 4.87
CA ASN A 81 -21.47 -10.21 4.48
C ASN A 81 -20.89 -11.28 3.53
N PHE A 82 -20.01 -10.89 2.60
CA PHE A 82 -19.32 -11.83 1.74
C PHE A 82 -18.46 -12.81 2.55
N ILE A 83 -17.68 -12.33 3.53
CA ILE A 83 -16.89 -13.18 4.45
C ILE A 83 -17.78 -14.18 5.20
N GLU A 84 -18.90 -13.73 5.74
CA GLU A 84 -19.81 -14.56 6.54
C GLU A 84 -20.52 -15.65 5.72
N ASN A 85 -20.69 -15.43 4.42
CA ASN A 85 -21.35 -16.36 3.50
C ASN A 85 -20.36 -17.20 2.67
N MET A 86 -19.05 -17.12 2.96
CA MET A 86 -18.07 -17.99 2.30
C MET A 86 -18.38 -19.46 2.58
N PRO A 87 -18.28 -20.36 1.58
CA PRO A 87 -18.49 -21.79 1.78
C PRO A 87 -17.32 -22.45 2.54
N VAL A 88 -16.25 -21.70 2.79
CA VAL A 88 -15.05 -22.12 3.52
C VAL A 88 -14.82 -21.19 4.70
N LYS A 89 -14.14 -21.70 5.74
CA LYS A 89 -13.81 -20.89 6.92
C LYS A 89 -12.91 -19.71 6.52
N PRO A 90 -13.30 -18.45 6.79
CA PRO A 90 -12.46 -17.30 6.50
C PRO A 90 -11.13 -17.35 7.24
N GLY A 91 -10.05 -17.01 6.54
CA GLY A 91 -8.69 -17.02 7.04
C GLY A 91 -8.14 -15.62 7.34
N PRO A 92 -6.84 -15.53 7.68
CA PRO A 92 -6.19 -14.25 7.93
C PRO A 92 -6.18 -13.30 6.73
N VAL A 93 -6.22 -13.83 5.51
CA VAL A 93 -6.14 -13.01 4.29
C VAL A 93 -7.41 -12.19 4.11
N GLU A 94 -8.58 -12.80 4.28
CA GLU A 94 -9.88 -12.13 4.14
C GLU A 94 -10.12 -11.11 5.25
N TRP A 95 -9.89 -11.49 6.52
CA TRP A 95 -9.99 -10.56 7.63
C TRP A 95 -8.96 -9.43 7.56
N GLY A 96 -7.76 -9.72 7.04
CA GLY A 96 -6.72 -8.72 6.78
C GLY A 96 -7.13 -7.71 5.72
N ALA A 97 -7.76 -8.17 4.63
CA ALA A 97 -8.32 -7.30 3.60
C ALA A 97 -9.41 -6.38 4.16
N LEU A 98 -10.35 -6.92 4.96
CA LEU A 98 -11.38 -6.12 5.61
C LEU A 98 -10.78 -5.10 6.59
N LEU A 99 -9.81 -5.50 7.42
CA LEU A 99 -9.15 -4.57 8.35
C LEU A 99 -8.41 -3.45 7.61
N GLY A 100 -7.74 -3.76 6.50
CA GLY A 100 -7.11 -2.78 5.62
C GLY A 100 -8.11 -1.77 5.04
N ALA A 101 -9.26 -2.27 4.57
CA ALA A 101 -10.35 -1.44 4.07
C ALA A 101 -10.94 -0.52 5.17
N CYS A 102 -11.09 -1.04 6.39
CA CYS A 102 -11.55 -0.24 7.53
C CYS A 102 -10.61 0.93 7.85
N MET A 103 -9.30 0.78 7.61
CA MET A 103 -8.36 1.90 7.69
C MET A 103 -8.71 2.98 6.68
N ILE A 104 -8.83 2.61 5.41
CA ILE A 104 -9.08 3.56 4.30
C ILE A 104 -10.36 4.36 4.57
N HIS A 105 -11.41 3.67 5.04
CA HIS A 105 -12.74 4.25 5.23
C HIS A 105 -13.03 4.67 6.68
N LYS A 106 -12.01 4.66 7.56
CA LYS A 106 -12.08 5.11 8.96
C LYS A 106 -13.22 4.43 9.76
N ASN A 107 -13.51 3.15 9.49
CA ASN A 107 -14.57 2.40 10.18
C ASN A 107 -13.98 1.62 11.37
N THR A 108 -14.09 2.18 12.57
CA THR A 108 -13.51 1.60 13.79
C THR A 108 -14.25 0.38 14.32
N GLU A 109 -15.56 0.30 14.08
CA GLU A 109 -16.39 -0.83 14.55
C GLU A 109 -16.01 -2.13 13.84
N LEU A 110 -16.00 -2.12 12.50
CA LEU A 110 -15.62 -3.28 11.70
C LEU A 110 -14.12 -3.60 11.83
N ALA A 111 -13.27 -2.58 12.02
CA ALA A 111 -11.86 -2.79 12.32
C ALA A 111 -11.66 -3.62 13.58
N ARG A 112 -12.47 -3.38 14.63
CA ARG A 112 -12.42 -4.17 15.86
C ARG A 112 -12.82 -5.62 15.60
N VAL A 113 -13.92 -5.85 14.89
CA VAL A 113 -14.39 -7.20 14.53
C VAL A 113 -13.32 -7.97 13.76
N ALA A 114 -12.76 -7.37 12.70
CA ALA A 114 -11.72 -7.99 11.89
C ALA A 114 -10.44 -8.25 12.70
N SER A 115 -10.03 -7.30 13.54
CA SER A 115 -8.84 -7.46 14.38
C SER A 115 -9.00 -8.56 15.42
N ASP A 116 -10.17 -8.68 16.05
CA ASP A 116 -10.45 -9.74 17.03
C ASP A 116 -10.29 -11.11 16.36
N LYS A 117 -10.84 -11.28 15.15
CA LYS A 117 -10.69 -12.52 14.35
C LYS A 117 -9.25 -12.81 13.95
N LEU A 118 -8.49 -11.80 13.56
CA LEU A 118 -7.08 -11.96 13.22
C LEU A 118 -6.22 -12.35 14.40
N LEU A 119 -6.47 -11.74 15.57
CA LEU A 119 -5.71 -11.98 16.80
C LEU A 119 -6.09 -13.32 17.47
N GLU A 120 -7.29 -13.85 17.22
CA GLU A 120 -7.65 -15.23 17.56
C GLU A 120 -6.76 -16.25 16.81
N VAL A 121 -6.39 -15.95 15.56
CA VAL A 121 -5.60 -16.86 14.70
C VAL A 121 -4.11 -16.68 14.89
N ASP A 122 -3.62 -15.44 14.83
CA ASP A 122 -2.20 -15.11 14.98
C ASP A 122 -2.00 -13.94 15.97
N PRO A 123 -1.99 -14.25 17.28
CA PRO A 123 -1.81 -13.25 18.33
C PRO A 123 -0.39 -12.64 18.39
N ALA A 124 0.56 -13.15 17.61
CA ALA A 124 1.94 -12.67 17.56
C ALA A 124 2.19 -11.69 16.41
N ASN A 125 1.23 -11.54 15.49
CA ASN A 125 1.38 -10.65 14.35
C ASN A 125 1.34 -9.17 14.77
N VAL A 126 2.51 -8.54 14.81
CA VAL A 126 2.63 -7.11 15.16
C VAL A 126 1.89 -6.19 14.18
N GLY A 127 1.69 -6.62 12.92
CA GLY A 127 1.02 -5.84 11.89
C GLY A 127 -0.43 -5.52 12.24
N TYR A 128 -1.16 -6.48 12.84
CA TYR A 128 -2.55 -6.28 13.23
C TYR A 128 -2.69 -5.23 14.34
N TYR A 129 -1.80 -5.26 15.34
CA TYR A 129 -1.77 -4.27 16.41
C TYR A 129 -1.44 -2.87 15.88
N VAL A 130 -0.47 -2.77 14.97
CA VAL A 130 -0.08 -1.49 14.35
C VAL A 130 -1.25 -0.93 13.54
N LEU A 131 -1.90 -1.76 12.71
CA LEU A 131 -3.02 -1.32 11.88
C LEU A 131 -4.21 -0.88 12.72
N LEU A 132 -4.61 -1.66 13.73
CA LEU A 132 -5.69 -1.28 14.64
C LEU A 132 -5.39 0.00 15.43
N SER A 133 -4.14 0.16 15.89
CA SER A 133 -3.72 1.38 16.58
C SER A 133 -3.79 2.62 15.67
N ASN A 134 -3.39 2.46 14.40
CA ASN A 134 -3.47 3.53 13.41
C ASN A 134 -4.93 3.91 13.11
N ILE A 135 -5.83 2.93 13.02
CA ILE A 135 -7.27 3.15 12.81
C ILE A 135 -7.85 3.97 13.96
N TYR A 136 -7.56 3.60 15.20
CA TYR A 136 -8.00 4.39 16.37
C TYR A 136 -7.38 5.79 16.40
N SER A 137 -6.11 5.94 15.99
CA SER A 137 -5.47 7.25 15.87
C SER A 137 -6.16 8.13 14.81
N ALA A 138 -6.50 7.58 13.65
CA ALA A 138 -7.21 8.31 12.59
C ALA A 138 -8.62 8.74 13.01
N ASP A 139 -9.28 7.97 13.87
CA ASP A 139 -10.58 8.31 14.49
C ASP A 139 -10.45 9.19 15.74
N ARG A 140 -9.24 9.69 16.06
CA ARG A 140 -8.93 10.50 17.26
C ARG A 140 -9.21 9.78 18.59
N ASN A 141 -9.38 8.46 18.57
CA ASN A 141 -9.52 7.61 19.75
C ASN A 141 -8.14 7.21 20.30
N TYR A 142 -7.40 8.20 20.78
CA TYR A 142 -6.00 8.03 21.18
C TYR A 142 -5.83 7.10 22.39
N TRP A 143 -6.84 7.01 23.25
CA TRP A 143 -6.82 6.11 24.39
C TRP A 143 -6.83 4.65 23.94
N GLN A 144 -7.71 4.27 23.01
CA GLN A 144 -7.71 2.91 22.46
C GLN A 144 -6.44 2.64 21.65
N ALA A 145 -5.97 3.62 20.87
CA ALA A 145 -4.72 3.51 20.13
C ALA A 145 -3.52 3.21 21.06
N ALA A 146 -3.42 3.91 22.19
CA ALA A 146 -2.38 3.70 23.21
C ALA A 146 -2.53 2.35 23.93
N SER A 147 -3.75 1.94 24.24
CA SER A 147 -4.05 0.63 24.85
C SER A 147 -3.55 -0.52 23.97
N VAL A 148 -3.86 -0.48 22.66
CA VAL A 148 -3.38 -1.48 21.69
C VAL A 148 -1.85 -1.52 21.62
N ARG A 149 -1.18 -0.36 21.59
CA ARG A 149 0.29 -0.28 21.63
C ARG A 149 0.87 -0.86 22.92
N GLN A 150 0.21 -0.63 24.06
CA GLN A 150 0.63 -1.18 25.35
C GLN A 150 0.53 -2.71 25.37
N VAL A 151 -0.51 -3.29 24.78
CA VAL A 151 -0.65 -4.75 24.64
C VAL A 151 0.49 -5.33 23.82
N ALA A 152 0.79 -4.75 22.65
CA ALA A 152 1.91 -5.20 21.81
C ALA A 152 3.26 -5.10 22.55
N LYS A 153 3.48 -4.01 23.30
CA LYS A 153 4.69 -3.82 24.13
C LYS A 153 4.80 -4.85 25.24
N LYS A 154 3.71 -5.13 25.98
CA LYS A 154 3.68 -6.16 27.05
C LYS A 154 4.00 -7.54 26.50
N ARG A 155 3.58 -7.82 25.26
CA ARG A 155 3.89 -9.06 24.53
C ARG A 155 5.28 -9.09 23.89
N LYS A 156 6.07 -8.03 24.02
CA LYS A 156 7.40 -7.87 23.42
C LYS A 156 7.41 -8.06 21.90
N LEU A 157 6.33 -7.67 21.23
CA LEU A 157 6.25 -7.72 19.77
C LEU A 157 7.13 -6.63 19.17
N ALA A 158 7.98 -7.01 18.22
CA ALA A 158 8.90 -6.10 17.55
C ALA A 158 8.41 -5.78 16.14
N LYS A 159 8.30 -4.50 15.80
CA LYS A 159 7.99 -4.05 14.46
C LYS A 159 9.26 -4.09 13.60
N VAL A 160 9.16 -4.63 12.39
CA VAL A 160 10.23 -4.54 11.39
C VAL A 160 10.36 -3.07 10.95
N PRO A 161 11.56 -2.46 11.04
CA PRO A 161 11.75 -1.09 10.59
C PRO A 161 11.54 -0.97 9.08
N GLY A 162 10.96 0.14 8.64
CA GLY A 162 10.85 0.43 7.21
C GLY A 162 12.20 0.85 6.65
N CYS A 163 12.62 0.25 5.54
CA CYS A 163 13.83 0.59 4.82
C CYS A 163 13.59 0.60 3.31
N THR A 164 14.34 1.45 2.61
CA THR A 164 14.32 1.54 1.15
C THR A 164 15.68 1.15 0.61
N LEU A 165 15.70 0.17 -0.28
CA LEU A 165 16.86 -0.24 -1.06
C LEU A 165 16.85 0.47 -2.41
N ILE A 166 18.01 0.92 -2.85
CA ILE A 166 18.27 1.39 -4.20
C ILE A 166 19.56 0.74 -4.71
N GLU A 167 19.54 0.30 -5.97
CA GLU A 167 20.70 -0.28 -6.64
C GLU A 167 21.17 0.69 -7.73
N LEU A 168 22.41 1.18 -7.60
CA LEU A 168 23.06 2.00 -8.60
C LEU A 168 24.26 1.23 -9.16
N GLY A 169 24.18 0.82 -10.43
CA GLY A 169 25.11 -0.16 -10.98
C GLY A 169 24.97 -1.50 -10.24
N GLU A 170 26.08 -2.06 -9.77
CA GLU A 170 26.11 -3.31 -8.99
C GLU A 170 26.11 -3.09 -7.47
N THR A 171 25.97 -1.83 -7.01
CA THR A 171 26.08 -1.50 -5.57
C THR A 171 24.72 -1.25 -4.95
N PRO A 172 24.32 -2.04 -3.92
CA PRO A 172 23.10 -1.78 -3.16
C PRO A 172 23.33 -0.74 -2.06
N TYR A 173 22.38 0.18 -1.91
CA TYR A 173 22.33 1.17 -0.85
C TYR A 173 21.01 1.08 -0.10
N VAL A 174 21.04 1.05 1.22
CA VAL A 174 19.86 0.94 2.08
C VAL A 174 19.72 2.19 2.91
N PHE A 175 18.53 2.77 2.91
CA PHE A 175 18.17 3.93 3.72
C PHE A 175 17.09 3.56 4.73
N THR A 176 17.22 4.09 5.94
CA THR A 176 16.16 4.08 6.96
C THR A 176 15.60 5.49 7.18
N CYS A 177 14.51 5.62 7.96
CA CYS A 177 13.96 6.94 8.27
C CYS A 177 14.98 7.78 9.05
N GLY A 178 15.28 8.99 8.57
CA GLY A 178 16.25 9.89 9.21
C GLY A 178 17.71 9.42 9.12
N ASP A 179 18.03 8.51 8.20
CA ASP A 179 19.37 7.94 8.07
C ASP A 179 20.42 8.98 7.69
N ARG A 180 21.50 9.06 8.49
CA ARG A 180 22.65 9.93 8.26
C ARG A 180 23.97 9.17 8.14
N SER A 181 23.94 7.85 8.06
CA SER A 181 25.14 7.00 8.03
C SER A 181 25.89 7.06 6.69
N HIS A 182 25.21 7.48 5.61
CA HIS A 182 25.80 7.52 4.28
C HIS A 182 26.90 8.59 4.14
N PRO A 183 28.05 8.32 3.49
CA PRO A 183 29.14 9.29 3.33
C PRO A 183 28.73 10.61 2.66
N GLN A 184 27.74 10.56 1.75
CA GLN A 184 27.20 11.74 1.07
C GLN A 184 25.97 12.36 1.79
N THR A 185 25.77 12.07 3.08
CA THR A 185 24.60 12.54 3.85
C THR A 185 24.31 14.03 3.66
N THR A 186 25.32 14.91 3.74
CA THR A 186 25.15 16.35 3.55
C THR A 186 24.55 16.70 2.18
N ALA A 187 25.01 16.05 1.11
CA ALA A 187 24.50 16.29 -0.24
C ALA A 187 23.08 15.71 -0.43
N ILE A 188 22.79 14.56 0.17
CA ILE A 188 21.47 13.93 0.13
C ILE A 188 20.44 14.84 0.81
N TYR A 189 20.74 15.34 2.01
CA TYR A 189 19.85 16.23 2.74
C TYR A 189 19.67 17.58 2.04
N ALA A 190 20.73 18.17 1.49
CA ALA A 190 20.61 19.39 0.69
C ALA A 190 19.71 19.19 -0.55
N LYS A 191 19.83 18.03 -1.22
CA LYS A 191 18.94 17.69 -2.34
C LYS A 191 17.50 17.50 -1.89
N LEU A 192 17.29 16.82 -0.77
CA LEU A 192 15.96 16.61 -0.18
C LEU A 192 15.30 17.94 0.18
N GLU A 193 16.00 18.86 0.86
CA GLU A 193 15.51 20.20 1.19
C GLU A 193 15.10 20.98 -0.06
N CYS A 194 15.92 20.94 -1.12
CA CYS A 194 15.61 21.55 -2.41
C CYS A 194 14.34 20.94 -3.04
N LEU A 195 14.20 19.62 -3.00
CA LEU A 195 12.99 18.94 -3.49
C LEU A 195 11.77 19.36 -2.66
N MET A 196 11.88 19.38 -1.33
CA MET A 196 10.77 19.75 -0.47
C MET A 196 10.26 21.17 -0.74
N ALA A 197 11.18 22.13 -0.94
CA ALA A 197 10.82 23.50 -1.29
C ALA A 197 10.04 23.57 -2.62
N LYS A 198 10.56 22.91 -3.67
CA LYS A 198 9.89 22.85 -4.99
C LYS A 198 8.55 22.14 -4.94
N MET A 199 8.44 21.07 -4.14
CA MET A 199 7.18 20.37 -3.94
C MET A 199 6.15 21.28 -3.26
N LYS A 200 6.52 22.01 -2.20
CA LYS A 200 5.65 22.97 -1.52
C LYS A 200 5.17 24.08 -2.47
N GLU A 201 6.07 24.64 -3.30
CA GLU A 201 5.70 25.60 -4.34
C GLU A 201 4.71 25.03 -5.37
N ALA A 202 4.83 23.74 -5.68
CA ALA A 202 3.91 23.03 -6.57
C ALA A 202 2.59 22.60 -5.90
N GLY A 203 2.39 22.89 -4.61
CA GLY A 203 1.16 22.59 -3.87
C GLY A 203 1.16 21.26 -3.12
N TYR A 204 2.31 20.62 -2.92
CA TYR A 204 2.42 19.45 -2.04
C TYR A 204 2.13 19.81 -0.59
N GLN A 205 1.30 18.99 0.06
CA GLN A 205 1.02 19.02 1.49
C GLN A 205 1.43 17.69 2.10
N ALA A 206 2.10 17.75 3.26
CA ALA A 206 2.56 16.56 3.96
C ALA A 206 1.38 15.83 4.60
N GLU A 207 1.32 14.52 4.42
CA GLU A 207 0.23 13.71 4.99
C GLU A 207 0.62 13.18 6.37
N THR A 208 0.03 13.76 7.41
CA THR A 208 0.38 13.51 8.82
C THR A 208 -0.72 12.86 9.65
N GLU A 209 -1.90 12.57 9.08
CA GLU A 209 -3.07 12.06 9.81
C GLU A 209 -2.79 10.80 10.67
N THR A 210 -1.91 9.91 10.23
CA THR A 210 -1.57 8.68 10.95
C THR A 210 -0.35 8.79 11.85
N ALA A 211 0.28 9.97 11.95
CA ALA A 211 1.42 10.18 12.81
C ALA A 211 1.01 10.21 14.30
N LEU A 212 1.99 10.02 15.18
CA LEU A 212 1.76 9.99 16.63
C LEU A 212 1.11 11.30 17.11
N HIS A 213 -0.10 11.21 17.68
CA HIS A 213 -0.89 12.37 18.11
C HIS A 213 -0.23 13.25 19.19
N ASP A 214 0.71 12.67 19.93
CA ASP A 214 1.50 13.27 21.01
C ASP A 214 2.73 14.02 20.52
N VAL A 215 2.89 14.12 19.19
CA VAL A 215 3.92 14.90 18.50
C VAL A 215 3.25 16.14 17.90
N GLU A 216 3.90 17.30 17.98
CA GLU A 216 3.38 18.53 17.37
C GLU A 216 3.31 18.39 15.85
N ASP A 217 2.39 19.09 15.19
CA ASP A 217 2.17 18.90 13.74
C ASP A 217 3.42 19.25 12.91
N GLU A 218 4.21 20.24 13.35
CA GLU A 218 5.50 20.59 12.77
C GLU A 218 6.53 19.46 12.90
N GLU A 219 6.56 18.77 14.04
CA GLU A 219 7.43 17.61 14.26
C GLU A 219 6.97 16.40 13.44
N LYS A 220 5.66 16.19 13.27
CA LYS A 220 5.12 15.15 12.37
C LYS A 220 5.54 15.40 10.93
N GLU A 221 5.46 16.65 10.46
CA GLU A 221 5.94 17.03 9.12
C GLU A 221 7.43 16.74 8.94
N LEU A 222 8.26 17.12 9.93
CA LEU A 222 9.69 16.85 9.91
C LEU A 222 10.00 15.35 9.84
N MET A 223 9.22 14.51 10.53
CA MET A 223 9.38 13.05 10.49
C MET A 223 9.06 12.47 9.10
N VAL A 224 7.98 12.91 8.46
CA VAL A 224 7.62 12.38 7.11
C VAL A 224 8.54 12.90 6.01
N ASN A 225 9.18 14.06 6.21
CA ASN A 225 10.14 14.60 5.26
C ASN A 225 11.40 13.73 5.10
N VAL A 226 11.78 12.99 6.15
CA VAL A 226 13.00 12.17 6.16
C VAL A 226 12.71 10.67 6.04
N HIS A 227 11.57 10.30 5.47
CA HIS A 227 11.28 8.90 5.14
C HIS A 227 12.33 8.32 4.18
N SER A 228 12.60 7.02 4.34
CA SER A 228 13.64 6.30 3.60
C SER A 228 13.50 6.41 2.08
N GLU A 229 12.27 6.49 1.57
CA GLU A 229 11.93 6.59 0.15
C GLU A 229 12.43 7.93 -0.42
N LYS A 230 12.16 9.03 0.30
CA LYS A 230 12.60 10.38 -0.09
C LYS A 230 14.12 10.51 -0.05
N LEU A 231 14.77 9.90 0.96
CA LEU A 231 16.23 9.86 1.06
C LEU A 231 16.85 9.07 -0.10
N ALA A 232 16.30 7.89 -0.41
CA ALA A 232 16.78 7.06 -1.52
C ALA A 232 16.61 7.76 -2.88
N ILE A 233 15.47 8.44 -3.12
CA ILE A 233 15.24 9.22 -4.34
C ILE A 233 16.19 10.42 -4.41
N ALA A 234 16.38 11.15 -3.31
CA ALA A 234 17.32 12.27 -3.26
C ALA A 234 18.76 11.80 -3.57
N PHE A 235 19.19 10.66 -3.01
CA PHE A 235 20.45 10.02 -3.34
C PHE A 235 20.54 9.63 -4.82
N ALA A 236 19.50 9.00 -5.37
CA ALA A 236 19.46 8.63 -6.80
C ALA A 236 19.67 9.85 -7.70
N LEU A 237 19.01 10.97 -7.37
CA LEU A 237 19.05 12.19 -8.16
C LEU A 237 20.40 12.91 -8.14
N ILE A 238 21.20 12.76 -7.09
CA ILE A 238 22.57 13.32 -7.05
C ILE A 238 23.60 12.37 -7.68
N SER A 239 23.29 11.08 -7.76
CA SER A 239 24.23 10.03 -8.19
C SER A 239 24.02 9.56 -9.63
N THR A 240 23.02 10.08 -10.35
CA THR A 240 22.68 9.64 -11.72
C THR A 240 22.40 10.82 -12.66
N GLU A 241 22.67 10.65 -13.95
CA GLU A 241 22.46 11.67 -14.98
C GLU A 241 20.97 12.00 -15.20
N PRO A 242 20.61 13.28 -15.48
CA PRO A 242 19.24 13.69 -15.82
C PRO A 242 18.55 12.76 -16.83
N GLY A 243 17.27 12.48 -16.63
CA GLY A 243 16.50 11.54 -17.46
C GLY A 243 16.66 10.06 -17.09
N THR A 244 17.67 9.67 -16.30
CA THR A 244 17.83 8.28 -15.84
C THR A 244 16.64 7.85 -14.98
N GLU A 245 16.05 6.69 -15.29
CA GLU A 245 14.98 6.07 -14.49
C GLU A 245 15.50 5.68 -13.10
N ILE A 246 14.72 5.99 -12.07
CA ILE A 246 15.07 5.66 -10.68
C ILE A 246 14.25 4.46 -10.23
N ARG A 247 14.90 3.44 -9.66
CA ARG A 247 14.23 2.24 -9.12
C ARG A 247 14.56 2.09 -7.65
N ILE A 248 13.53 2.02 -6.81
CA ILE A 248 13.68 1.80 -5.37
C ILE A 248 12.76 0.68 -4.88
N PHE A 249 13.17 0.01 -3.81
CA PHE A 249 12.47 -1.12 -3.21
C PHE A 249 12.21 -0.84 -1.73
N LYS A 250 10.94 -0.65 -1.37
CA LYS A 250 10.48 -0.51 0.01
C LYS A 250 10.07 -1.87 0.56
N ASN A 251 10.54 -2.22 1.75
CA ASN A 251 10.18 -3.49 2.41
C ASN A 251 8.75 -3.51 2.99
N LEU A 252 8.16 -2.34 3.23
CA LEU A 252 6.78 -2.16 3.68
C LEU A 252 5.93 -1.62 2.53
N ARG A 253 4.62 -1.50 2.75
CA ARG A 253 3.76 -0.69 1.88
C ARG A 253 4.20 0.77 1.96
N VAL A 254 4.26 1.49 0.83
CA VAL A 254 4.56 2.93 0.84
C VAL A 254 3.50 3.65 1.68
N CYS A 255 3.78 4.81 2.27
CA CYS A 255 2.75 5.62 2.92
C CYS A 255 2.14 6.64 1.94
N LEU A 256 0.95 7.17 2.26
CA LEU A 256 0.27 8.16 1.42
C LEU A 256 1.16 9.35 1.09
N ASP A 257 1.85 9.86 2.11
CA ASP A 257 2.81 10.95 1.98
C ASP A 257 3.91 10.68 0.95
N CYS A 258 4.60 9.53 1.06
CA CYS A 258 5.69 9.18 0.15
C CYS A 258 5.19 8.88 -1.27
N HIS A 259 4.00 8.30 -1.40
CA HIS A 259 3.36 8.11 -2.71
C HIS A 259 3.09 9.46 -3.38
N SER A 260 2.46 10.40 -2.65
CA SER A 260 2.21 11.75 -3.13
C SER A 260 3.49 12.50 -3.44
N ALA A 261 4.49 12.49 -2.54
CA ALA A 261 5.78 13.12 -2.78
C ALA A 261 6.47 12.57 -4.03
N THR A 262 6.42 11.26 -4.26
CA THR A 262 7.04 10.65 -5.45
C THR A 262 6.39 11.12 -6.76
N LYS A 263 5.07 11.36 -6.77
CA LYS A 263 4.38 12.03 -7.90
C LYS A 263 4.97 13.42 -8.15
N PHE A 264 5.06 14.25 -7.13
CA PHE A 264 5.63 15.59 -7.31
C PHE A 264 7.09 15.55 -7.77
N ILE A 265 7.91 14.65 -7.19
CA ILE A 265 9.32 14.51 -7.58
C ILE A 265 9.44 14.06 -9.04
N SER A 266 8.63 13.09 -9.50
CA SER A 266 8.68 12.63 -10.90
C SER A 266 8.39 13.76 -11.88
N LYS A 267 7.42 14.64 -11.55
CA LYS A 267 7.10 15.84 -12.34
C LYS A 267 8.20 16.90 -12.28
N ILE A 268 8.69 17.24 -11.09
CA ILE A 268 9.70 18.31 -10.88
C ILE A 268 11.04 17.94 -11.51
N THR A 269 11.39 16.66 -11.51
CA THR A 269 12.68 16.17 -12.01
C THR A 269 12.62 15.64 -13.43
N GLU A 270 11.42 15.57 -14.01
CA GLU A 270 11.15 15.00 -15.34
C GLU A 270 11.74 13.59 -15.48
N ARG A 271 11.54 12.76 -14.44
CA ARG A 271 12.06 11.39 -14.39
C ARG A 271 10.98 10.39 -14.07
N ALA A 272 11.07 9.24 -14.72
CA ALA A 272 10.35 8.04 -14.32
C ALA A 272 10.95 7.50 -13.00
N ILE A 273 10.09 7.24 -12.02
CA ILE A 273 10.46 6.65 -10.75
C ILE A 273 9.61 5.39 -10.56
N ILE A 274 10.26 4.24 -10.39
CA ILE A 274 9.60 2.98 -10.09
C ILE A 274 9.83 2.66 -8.62
N VAL A 275 8.74 2.52 -7.87
CA VAL A 275 8.77 2.11 -6.46
C VAL A 275 8.13 0.76 -6.35
N ARG A 276 8.92 -0.27 -5.99
CA ARG A 276 8.40 -1.57 -5.58
C ARG A 276 8.19 -1.53 -4.08
N ASP A 277 6.98 -1.77 -3.61
CA ASP A 277 6.67 -1.92 -2.20
C ASP A 277 6.34 -3.37 -1.84
N ALA A 278 5.93 -3.62 -0.60
CA ALA A 278 5.59 -4.97 -0.15
C ALA A 278 4.51 -5.66 -1.02
N ASN A 279 3.65 -4.89 -1.69
CA ASN A 279 2.46 -5.38 -2.37
C ASN A 279 2.55 -5.25 -3.90
N ARG A 280 3.20 -4.20 -4.44
CA ARG A 280 3.16 -3.89 -5.89
C ARG A 280 4.30 -2.99 -6.37
N PHE A 281 4.32 -2.79 -7.68
CA PHE A 281 5.08 -1.74 -8.34
C PHE A 281 4.18 -0.54 -8.59
N HIS A 282 4.72 0.64 -8.31
CA HIS A 282 4.16 1.94 -8.62
C HIS A 282 5.07 2.60 -9.66
N HIS A 283 4.51 3.00 -10.80
CA HIS A 283 5.25 3.69 -11.86
C HIS A 283 4.85 5.15 -11.84
N PHE A 284 5.75 6.00 -11.40
CA PHE A 284 5.53 7.44 -11.30
C PHE A 284 6.15 8.14 -12.49
N LYS A 285 5.33 8.89 -13.23
CA LYS A 285 5.77 9.69 -14.38
C LYS A 285 4.87 10.90 -14.54
N ASP A 286 5.46 12.07 -14.79
CA ASP A 286 4.74 13.32 -15.06
C ASP A 286 3.72 13.73 -13.98
N GLY A 287 3.96 13.34 -12.72
CA GLY A 287 3.05 13.62 -11.62
C GLY A 287 1.92 12.61 -11.42
N VAL A 288 1.90 11.53 -12.19
CA VAL A 288 0.88 10.47 -12.13
C VAL A 288 1.52 9.16 -11.70
N CYS A 289 0.78 8.34 -10.96
CA CYS A 289 1.16 6.96 -10.65
C CYS A 289 0.29 5.98 -11.44
N SER A 290 0.88 4.88 -11.92
CA SER A 290 0.14 3.82 -12.62
C SER A 290 -0.99 3.19 -11.82
N CYS A 291 -1.03 3.33 -10.49
CA CYS A 291 -2.12 2.83 -9.66
C CYS A 291 -3.40 3.69 -9.68
N GLY A 292 -3.38 4.86 -10.33
CA GLY A 292 -4.54 5.77 -10.37
C GLY A 292 -4.98 6.29 -9.00
N ASP A 293 -4.05 6.35 -8.03
CA ASP A 293 -4.31 6.66 -6.62
C ASP A 293 -5.22 5.65 -5.90
N TYR A 294 -5.41 4.45 -6.47
CA TYR A 294 -6.23 3.35 -5.93
C TYR A 294 -5.36 2.17 -5.44
N TRP A 295 -4.50 2.39 -4.45
CA TRP A 295 -3.52 1.40 -3.98
C TRP A 295 -3.70 0.95 -2.54
#